data_AF-A0A7S2WD48-F1
#
_entry.id   AF-A0A7S2WD48-F1
#
_cell.length_a   1.000
_cell.length_b   1.000
_cell.length_c   1.000
_cell.angle_alpha   90.00
_cell.angle_beta   90.00
_cell.angle_gamma   90.00
#
_symmetry.space_group_name_H-M   'P 1'
#
loop_
_entity.id
_entity.type
_entity.pdbx_description
1 polymer ?
#
loop_
_entity_poly.entity_id
_entity_poly.type
_entity_poly.pdbx_seq_one_letter_code
_entity_poly.pdbx_strand_id
1 'polypeptide(L)'
;MAMALEYDGSPLMSFPKHPSQASRRKKLILRRYVFLFLLLIVSSLTFFARIFSIEKDMQALYFNEVDYILLSNNPSRHEPPSISSNSSDWDSSNCAVLGLATGLSLESYKHFVGSLRSTGYPGHIILGVAKDEPEDVVSYLEDQNVTMKIVEMAGNCTYEGSIGHDGEVLDTGDWHCPKDYPDYKITWARFPLYKDWLNGCPSCTDGVILTDVRDAYFQRDPFATAVQLQMQHPLMVFEEIYPELDNTHWLTDLPVTSCKNFTVGNTPVLCSGTTM
;
A
#
# COMPACT_ATOMS: atom_id res chain seq x y z
N MET A 1 87.95 21.08 16.10
CA MET A 1 88.65 21.25 14.81
C MET A 1 87.76 22.12 13.94
N ALA A 2 88.07 23.42 13.88
CA ALA A 2 87.33 24.41 13.10
C ALA A 2 87.94 24.47 11.69
N MET A 3 87.10 24.49 10.66
CA MET A 3 87.42 25.07 9.36
C MET A 3 86.16 25.68 8.75
N ALA A 4 86.24 26.99 8.52
CA ALA A 4 85.39 27.77 7.65
C ALA A 4 85.70 27.47 6.18
N LEU A 5 84.78 27.79 5.25
CA LEU A 5 84.98 28.19 3.84
C LEU A 5 83.58 28.54 3.30
N GLU A 6 83.27 29.81 3.08
CA GLU A 6 83.44 30.61 1.84
C GLU A 6 82.09 30.76 1.10
N TYR A 7 81.61 32.00 1.04
CA TYR A 7 80.35 32.42 0.45
C TYR A 7 80.68 33.14 -0.86
N ASP A 8 80.29 32.55 -1.99
CA ASP A 8 80.48 33.18 -3.30
C ASP A 8 79.16 33.76 -3.80
N GLY A 9 79.19 35.07 -4.04
CA GLY A 9 78.06 35.85 -4.52
C GLY A 9 78.01 35.83 -6.04
N SER A 10 76.85 35.46 -6.59
CA SER A 10 76.56 35.64 -8.01
C SER A 10 75.15 36.21 -8.22
N PRO A 11 74.93 37.01 -9.28
CA PRO A 11 73.88 38.02 -9.32
C PRO A 11 72.54 37.49 -9.87
N LEU A 12 71.47 38.12 -9.37
CA LEU A 12 70.07 37.96 -9.78
C LEU A 12 69.86 38.14 -11.29
N MET A 13 69.47 37.06 -11.98
CA MET A 13 68.79 37.15 -13.27
C MET A 13 67.29 37.36 -13.07
N SER A 14 66.79 38.52 -13.50
CA SER A 14 65.36 38.84 -13.53
C SER A 14 64.68 38.17 -14.74
N PHE A 15 63.76 37.24 -14.49
CA PHE A 15 62.89 36.68 -15.53
C PHE A 15 61.64 37.55 -15.76
N PRO A 16 61.19 37.72 -17.01
CA PRO A 16 59.97 38.46 -17.31
C PRO A 16 58.73 37.70 -16.79
N LYS A 17 57.90 38.38 -15.99
CA LYS A 17 56.61 37.86 -15.52
C LYS A 17 55.65 37.73 -16.70
N HIS A 18 55.56 36.54 -17.28
CA HIS A 18 54.45 36.18 -18.16
C HIS A 18 53.13 36.17 -17.35
N PRO A 19 52.05 36.80 -17.86
CA PRO A 19 50.75 36.78 -17.18
C PRO A 19 50.27 35.34 -17.02
N SER A 20 50.08 34.93 -15.77
CA SER A 20 49.84 33.54 -15.38
C SER A 20 48.63 32.92 -16.11
N GLN A 21 48.88 31.87 -16.88
CA GLN A 21 47.84 30.98 -17.42
C GLN A 21 46.88 30.44 -16.35
N ALA A 22 47.28 30.50 -15.07
CA ALA A 22 46.47 30.15 -13.91
C ALA A 22 45.16 30.96 -13.80
N SER A 23 45.13 32.22 -14.26
CA SER A 23 43.94 33.08 -14.17
C SER A 23 42.80 32.65 -15.11
N ARG A 24 43.14 32.14 -16.31
CA ARG A 24 42.13 31.68 -17.28
C ARG A 24 41.47 30.36 -16.86
N ARG A 25 42.22 29.43 -16.26
CA ARG A 25 41.67 28.15 -15.77
C ARG A 25 40.67 28.34 -14.62
N LYS A 26 40.96 29.25 -13.67
CA LYS A 26 40.05 29.55 -12.55
C LYS A 26 38.71 30.13 -13.03
N LYS A 27 38.73 31.03 -14.02
CA LYS A 27 37.51 31.58 -14.62
C LYS A 27 36.66 30.53 -15.34
N LEU A 28 37.29 29.55 -16.00
CA LEU A 28 36.58 28.48 -16.69
C LEU A 28 35.91 27.51 -15.70
N ILE A 29 36.62 27.14 -14.62
CA ILE A 29 36.08 26.26 -13.57
C ILE A 29 34.89 26.93 -12.87
N LEU A 30 35.02 28.21 -12.49
CA LEU A 30 33.93 28.94 -11.85
C LEU A 30 32.68 29.03 -12.74
N ARG A 31 32.85 29.25 -14.06
CA ARG A 31 31.74 29.25 -15.02
C ARG A 31 31.03 27.89 -15.10
N ARG A 32 31.77 26.77 -15.00
CA ARG A 32 31.17 25.43 -14.99
C ARG A 32 30.34 25.18 -13.73
N TYR A 33 30.84 25.58 -12.56
CA TYR A 33 30.09 25.44 -11.31
C TYR A 33 28.82 26.29 -11.29
N VAL A 34 28.89 27.54 -11.76
CA VAL A 34 27.70 28.41 -11.87
C VAL A 34 26.67 27.79 -12.82
N PHE A 35 27.11 27.24 -13.96
CA PHE A 35 26.21 26.59 -14.90
C PHE A 35 25.54 25.32 -14.32
N LEU A 36 26.30 24.47 -13.64
CA LEU A 36 25.76 23.27 -12.98
C LEU A 36 24.78 23.63 -11.84
N PHE A 37 25.09 24.68 -11.08
CA PHE A 37 24.21 25.17 -10.02
C PHE A 37 22.89 25.70 -10.57
N LEU A 38 22.93 26.45 -11.69
CA LEU A 38 21.72 26.90 -12.38
C LEU A 38 20.89 25.73 -12.92
N LEU A 39 21.53 24.70 -13.48
CA LEU A 39 20.83 23.48 -13.91
C LEU A 39 20.12 22.76 -12.76
N LEU A 40 20.76 22.67 -11.59
CA LEU A 40 20.13 22.08 -10.40
C LEU A 40 18.92 22.89 -9.93
N ILE A 41 18.99 24.23 -9.95
CA ILE A 41 17.86 25.10 -9.60
C ILE A 41 16.71 24.89 -10.59
N VAL A 42 16.98 24.89 -11.90
CA VAL A 42 15.93 24.69 -12.91
C VAL A 42 15.29 23.31 -12.76
N SER A 43 16.09 22.25 -12.59
CA SER A 43 15.58 20.89 -12.37
C SER A 43 14.70 20.80 -11.11
N SER A 44 15.12 21.44 -10.02
CA SER A 44 14.37 21.49 -8.77
C SER A 44 13.03 22.23 -8.96
N LEU A 45 13.05 23.41 -9.60
CA LEU A 45 11.82 24.17 -9.89
C LEU A 45 10.85 23.40 -10.79
N THR A 46 11.35 22.68 -11.81
CA THR A 46 10.49 21.84 -12.66
C THR A 46 9.88 20.66 -11.89
N PHE A 47 10.62 20.07 -10.96
CA PHE A 47 10.13 19.00 -10.10
C PHE A 47 9.01 19.51 -9.17
N PHE A 48 9.23 20.64 -8.50
CA PHE A 48 8.21 21.25 -7.65
C PHE A 48 6.97 21.69 -8.43
N ALA A 49 7.12 22.28 -9.62
CA ALA A 49 5.99 22.64 -10.47
C ALA A 49 5.14 21.41 -10.85
N ARG A 50 5.79 20.25 -11.09
CA ARG A 50 5.09 19.00 -11.38
C ARG A 50 4.33 18.46 -10.16
N ILE A 51 4.92 18.53 -8.97
CA ILE A 51 4.23 18.18 -7.71
C ILE A 51 2.99 19.06 -7.50
N PHE A 52 3.11 20.37 -7.65
CA PHE A 52 1.96 21.28 -7.49
C PHE A 52 0.87 21.07 -8.56
N SER A 53 1.22 20.59 -9.76
CA SER A 53 0.23 20.21 -10.77
C SER A 53 -0.55 18.97 -10.34
N ILE A 54 0.15 17.94 -9.83
CA ILE A 54 -0.48 16.70 -9.35
C ILE A 54 -1.45 16.98 -8.20
N GLU A 55 -1.10 17.87 -7.27
CA GLU A 55 -1.96 18.24 -6.15
C GLU A 55 -3.27 18.92 -6.61
N LYS A 56 -3.20 19.78 -7.65
CA LYS A 56 -4.39 20.41 -8.24
C LYS A 56 -5.29 19.41 -8.96
N ASP A 57 -4.71 18.47 -9.69
CA ASP A 57 -5.46 17.44 -10.40
C ASP A 57 -6.14 16.47 -9.41
N MET A 58 -5.46 16.12 -8.31
CA MET A 58 -6.07 15.33 -7.22
C MET A 58 -7.24 16.05 -6.54
N GLN A 59 -7.11 17.35 -6.25
CA GLN A 59 -8.21 18.12 -5.66
C GLN A 59 -9.41 18.22 -6.62
N ALA A 60 -9.18 18.39 -7.93
CA ALA A 60 -10.25 18.46 -8.91
C ALA A 60 -11.02 17.14 -9.06
N LEU A 61 -10.34 15.99 -8.97
CA LEU A 61 -10.99 14.67 -8.97
C LEU A 61 -11.85 14.47 -7.72
N TYR A 62 -11.35 14.87 -6.55
CA TYR A 62 -12.07 14.74 -5.28
C TYR A 62 -13.36 15.56 -5.22
N PHE A 63 -13.39 16.74 -5.86
CA PHE A 63 -14.61 17.57 -5.90
C PHE A 63 -15.68 17.03 -6.86
N ASN A 64 -15.30 16.43 -7.99
CA ASN A 64 -16.27 15.90 -8.96
C ASN A 64 -16.97 14.62 -8.48
N GLU A 65 -16.31 13.80 -7.66
CA GLU A 65 -16.89 12.55 -7.17
C GLU A 65 -17.92 12.78 -6.06
N VAL A 66 -17.71 13.79 -5.21
CA VAL A 66 -18.68 14.19 -4.16
C VAL A 66 -19.96 14.78 -4.77
N ASP A 67 -19.85 15.57 -5.84
CA ASP A 67 -21.03 16.12 -6.54
C ASP A 67 -21.81 15.04 -7.30
N TYR A 68 -21.14 13.99 -7.83
CA TYR A 68 -21.83 12.89 -8.51
C TYR A 68 -22.65 12.03 -7.53
N ILE A 69 -22.12 11.79 -6.32
CA ILE A 69 -22.85 11.06 -5.27
C ILE A 69 -24.04 11.88 -4.76
N LEU A 70 -23.90 13.21 -4.64
CA LEU A 70 -25.00 14.10 -4.21
C LEU A 70 -26.09 14.32 -5.27
N LEU A 71 -25.76 14.29 -6.56
CA LEU A 71 -26.72 14.52 -7.66
C LEU A 71 -27.48 13.26 -8.11
N SER A 72 -27.04 12.06 -7.72
CA SER A 72 -27.76 10.81 -8.02
C SER A 72 -28.99 10.57 -7.12
N ASN A 73 -29.13 11.32 -6.02
CA ASN A 73 -30.29 11.25 -5.13
C ASN A 73 -31.35 12.28 -5.52
N ASN A 74 -32.09 12.00 -6.59
CA ASN A 74 -33.36 12.68 -6.89
C ASN A 74 -34.53 11.72 -6.59
N PRO A 75 -35.09 11.70 -5.36
CA PRO A 75 -36.17 10.79 -5.03
C PRO A 75 -37.48 11.36 -5.57
N SER A 76 -37.96 10.75 -6.64
CA SER A 76 -39.39 10.81 -6.97
C SER A 76 -40.18 10.33 -5.76
N ARG A 77 -41.04 11.21 -5.24
CA ARG A 77 -41.90 11.02 -4.07
C ARG A 77 -42.77 9.78 -4.21
N HIS A 78 -42.34 8.70 -3.58
CA HIS A 78 -43.24 7.75 -2.96
C HIS A 78 -42.91 7.76 -1.48
N GLU A 79 -43.84 8.22 -0.64
CA GLU A 79 -43.72 8.08 0.82
C GLU A 79 -43.56 6.58 1.12
N PRO A 80 -42.39 6.15 1.64
CA PRO A 80 -42.23 4.77 2.03
C PRO A 80 -43.12 4.52 3.25
N PRO A 81 -43.71 3.32 3.37
CA PRO A 81 -44.42 2.93 4.58
C PRO A 81 -43.51 3.14 5.79
N SER A 82 -44.08 3.64 6.89
CA SER A 82 -43.40 3.86 8.15
C SER A 82 -42.82 2.56 8.69
N ILE A 83 -41.58 2.27 8.28
CA ILE A 83 -40.76 1.20 8.82
C ILE A 83 -40.49 1.58 10.28
N SER A 84 -40.95 0.74 11.19
CA SER A 84 -40.65 0.83 12.62
C SER A 84 -39.14 0.93 12.82
N SER A 85 -38.71 1.97 13.52
CA SER A 85 -37.33 2.42 13.78
C SER A 85 -36.52 1.47 14.67
N ASN A 86 -36.36 0.22 14.25
CA ASN A 86 -35.36 -0.69 14.79
C ASN A 86 -34.27 -0.93 13.74
N SER A 87 -33.76 0.11 13.08
CA SER A 87 -32.50 -0.03 12.33
C SER A 87 -31.38 0.04 13.34
N SER A 88 -30.66 -1.06 13.51
CA SER A 88 -29.34 -1.03 14.13
C SER A 88 -28.43 -0.25 13.19
N ASP A 89 -28.29 1.05 13.45
CA ASP A 89 -27.27 1.86 12.79
C ASP A 89 -25.91 1.20 13.05
N TRP A 90 -25.09 1.06 12.01
CA TRP A 90 -23.74 0.50 12.15
C TRP A 90 -22.95 1.28 13.20
N ASP A 91 -22.20 0.55 14.03
CA ASP A 91 -21.27 1.10 15.00
C ASP A 91 -19.85 0.68 14.62
N SER A 92 -19.00 1.65 14.28
CA SER A 92 -17.59 1.40 13.92
C SER A 92 -16.84 0.59 14.98
N SER A 93 -17.27 0.62 16.25
CA SER A 93 -16.65 -0.15 17.34
C SER A 93 -16.96 -1.66 17.26
N ASN A 94 -18.03 -2.05 16.56
CA ASN A 94 -18.39 -3.44 16.26
C ASN A 94 -17.92 -3.88 14.87
N CYS A 95 -17.36 -2.98 14.06
CA CYS A 95 -16.78 -3.31 12.77
C CYS A 95 -15.40 -3.97 12.94
N ALA A 96 -14.93 -4.66 11.89
CA ALA A 96 -13.62 -5.30 11.89
C ALA A 96 -12.82 -5.00 10.61
N VAL A 97 -11.52 -4.75 10.77
CA VAL A 97 -10.53 -4.72 9.69
C VAL A 97 -9.63 -5.94 9.84
N LEU A 98 -9.56 -6.75 8.78
CA LEU A 98 -8.83 -8.01 8.74
C LEU A 98 -7.76 -7.98 7.66
N GLY A 99 -6.61 -8.58 7.96
CA GLY A 99 -5.52 -8.72 7.01
C GLY A 99 -4.63 -9.91 7.33
N LEU A 100 -4.00 -10.48 6.31
CA LEU A 100 -2.96 -11.49 6.45
C LEU A 100 -1.60 -10.80 6.33
N ALA A 101 -0.80 -10.87 7.38
CA ALA A 101 0.41 -10.08 7.60
C ALA A 101 1.65 -10.94 7.88
N THR A 102 1.69 -12.18 7.43
CA THR A 102 2.80 -13.10 7.76
C THR A 102 4.14 -12.64 7.17
N GLY A 103 5.18 -12.55 7.99
CA GLY A 103 6.55 -12.28 7.53
C GLY A 103 6.79 -10.84 7.08
N LEU A 104 5.99 -9.89 7.57
CA LEU A 104 6.18 -8.47 7.30
C LEU A 104 7.14 -7.82 8.31
N SER A 105 7.72 -6.68 7.93
CA SER A 105 8.55 -5.91 8.85
C SER A 105 7.69 -5.11 9.83
N LEU A 106 8.25 -4.73 10.98
CA LEU A 106 7.61 -3.83 11.94
C LEU A 106 7.11 -2.52 11.30
N GLU A 107 7.82 -2.01 10.29
CA GLU A 107 7.42 -0.81 9.56
C GLU A 107 6.09 -1.00 8.83
N SER A 108 5.87 -2.15 8.17
CA SER A 108 4.60 -2.46 7.52
C SER A 108 3.44 -2.48 8.51
N TYR A 109 3.63 -3.11 9.67
CA TYR A 109 2.61 -3.11 10.73
C TYR A 109 2.33 -1.69 11.24
N LYS A 110 3.37 -0.87 11.43
CA LYS A 110 3.21 0.53 11.86
C LYS A 110 2.47 1.38 10.85
N HIS A 111 2.73 1.20 9.56
CA HIS A 111 2.00 1.91 8.52
C HIS A 111 0.53 1.51 8.51
N PHE A 112 0.24 0.20 8.50
CA PHE A 112 -1.13 -0.27 8.43
C PHE A 112 -1.93 0.02 9.71
N VAL A 113 -1.49 -0.55 10.84
CA VAL A 113 -2.20 -0.45 12.14
C VAL A 113 -2.12 0.97 12.67
N GLY A 114 -0.94 1.59 12.59
CA GLY A 114 -0.73 2.94 13.07
C GLY A 114 -1.55 3.97 12.30
N SER A 115 -1.64 3.86 10.96
CA SER A 115 -2.52 4.74 10.19
C SER A 115 -3.98 4.54 10.60
N LEU A 116 -4.47 3.29 10.69
CA LEU A 116 -5.84 2.99 11.09
C LEU A 116 -6.17 3.55 12.48
N ARG A 117 -5.31 3.34 13.48
CA ARG A 117 -5.49 3.89 14.83
C ARG A 117 -5.39 5.42 14.86
N SER A 118 -4.53 6.03 14.04
CA SER A 118 -4.41 7.50 13.95
C SER A 118 -5.70 8.18 13.47
N THR A 119 -6.56 7.46 12.75
CA THR A 119 -7.87 7.97 12.33
C THR A 119 -8.90 8.03 13.46
N GLY A 120 -8.59 7.43 14.62
CA GLY A 120 -9.54 7.25 15.72
C GLY A 120 -10.43 6.02 15.57
N TYR A 121 -10.14 5.11 14.63
CA TYR A 121 -10.93 3.88 14.42
C TYR A 121 -11.02 3.05 15.71
N PRO A 122 -12.24 2.89 16.29
CA PRO A 122 -12.43 2.25 17.58
C PRO A 122 -12.59 0.72 17.48
N GLY A 123 -12.84 0.21 16.28
CA GLY A 123 -13.21 -1.18 16.07
C GLY A 123 -12.05 -2.17 16.12
N HIS A 124 -12.39 -3.38 15.69
CA HIS A 124 -11.51 -4.53 15.76
C HIS A 124 -10.48 -4.52 14.64
N ILE A 125 -9.21 -4.77 14.98
CA ILE A 125 -8.16 -5.05 14.01
C ILE A 125 -7.74 -6.51 14.25
N ILE A 126 -7.91 -7.37 13.24
CA ILE A 126 -7.59 -8.80 13.34
C ILE A 126 -6.54 -9.14 12.28
N LEU A 127 -5.34 -9.49 12.70
CA LEU A 127 -4.24 -9.79 11.77
C LEU A 127 -3.80 -11.25 11.88
N GLY A 128 -3.69 -11.91 10.73
CA GLY A 128 -3.01 -13.20 10.62
C GLY A 128 -1.50 -12.99 10.60
N VAL A 129 -0.78 -13.52 11.58
CA VAL A 129 0.68 -13.30 11.74
C VAL A 129 1.43 -14.62 11.76
N ALA A 130 2.73 -14.62 11.47
CA ALA A 130 3.53 -15.83 11.54
C ALA A 130 3.64 -16.36 12.99
N LYS A 131 3.95 -17.64 13.15
CA LYS A 131 4.15 -18.24 14.48
C LYS A 131 5.38 -17.68 15.21
N ASP A 132 6.39 -17.35 14.44
CA ASP A 132 7.72 -16.91 14.84
C ASP A 132 7.94 -15.42 14.55
N GLU A 133 6.90 -14.61 14.69
CA GLU A 133 7.03 -13.16 14.58
C GLU A 133 8.04 -12.61 15.60
N PRO A 134 8.85 -11.61 15.21
CA PRO A 134 9.74 -10.91 16.12
C PRO A 134 9.03 -10.31 17.35
N GLU A 135 9.72 -10.30 18.50
CA GLU A 135 9.17 -9.81 19.77
C GLU A 135 8.72 -8.35 19.72
N ASP A 136 9.40 -7.51 18.94
CA ASP A 136 9.05 -6.09 18.75
C ASP A 136 7.77 -5.91 17.93
N VAL A 137 7.51 -6.79 16.96
CA VAL A 137 6.23 -6.85 16.23
C VAL A 137 5.10 -7.27 17.17
N VAL A 138 5.27 -8.36 17.90
CA VAL A 138 4.27 -8.85 18.86
C VAL A 138 3.93 -7.77 19.89
N SER A 139 4.95 -7.17 20.51
CA SER A 139 4.77 -6.08 21.50
C SER A 139 4.01 -4.90 20.90
N TYR A 140 4.37 -4.47 19.68
CA TYR A 140 3.68 -3.37 19.01
C TYR A 140 2.20 -3.68 18.75
N LEU A 141 1.88 -4.90 18.27
CA LEU A 141 0.51 -5.29 17.98
C LEU A 141 -0.36 -5.39 19.25
N GLU A 142 0.21 -5.90 20.34
CA GLU A 142 -0.44 -5.91 21.66
C GLU A 142 -0.73 -4.50 22.16
N ASP A 143 0.26 -3.60 22.08
CA ASP A 143 0.11 -2.19 22.46
C ASP A 143 -0.98 -1.46 21.65
N GLN A 144 -1.22 -1.88 20.40
CA GLN A 144 -2.26 -1.33 19.53
C GLN A 144 -3.62 -2.03 19.65
N ASN A 145 -3.76 -2.96 20.61
CA ASN A 145 -4.95 -3.77 20.83
C ASN A 145 -5.39 -4.49 19.55
N VAL A 146 -4.44 -5.12 18.85
CA VAL A 146 -4.69 -5.94 17.67
C VAL A 146 -4.93 -7.39 18.10
N THR A 147 -5.97 -8.01 17.56
CA THR A 147 -6.20 -9.45 17.73
C THR A 147 -5.30 -10.22 16.75
N MET A 148 -4.21 -10.76 17.25
CA MET A 148 -3.31 -11.61 16.46
C MET A 148 -3.91 -13.02 16.29
N LYS A 149 -3.88 -13.53 15.06
CA LYS A 149 -4.26 -14.90 14.70
C LYS A 149 -3.03 -15.59 14.14
N ILE A 150 -2.51 -16.59 14.86
CA ILE A 150 -1.29 -17.28 14.43
C ILE A 150 -1.60 -18.13 13.20
N VAL A 151 -0.80 -17.96 12.15
CA VAL A 151 -0.88 -18.74 10.92
C VAL A 151 0.37 -19.61 10.82
N GLU A 152 0.22 -20.90 11.11
CA GLU A 152 1.28 -21.88 10.93
C GLU A 152 1.29 -22.37 9.46
N MET A 153 2.47 -22.46 8.85
CA MET A 153 2.60 -23.09 7.52
C MET A 153 2.52 -24.62 7.63
N ALA A 154 1.88 -25.25 6.65
CA ALA A 154 1.83 -26.69 6.52
C ALA A 154 3.22 -27.24 6.19
N GLY A 155 3.60 -28.35 6.82
CA GLY A 155 4.83 -29.07 6.45
C GLY A 155 4.75 -29.72 5.07
N ASN A 156 3.53 -29.96 4.57
CA ASN A 156 3.27 -30.43 3.22
C ASN A 156 1.97 -29.79 2.70
N CYS A 157 2.01 -29.19 1.52
CA CYS A 157 0.83 -28.69 0.80
C CYS A 157 0.12 -29.85 0.10
N THR A 158 -1.20 -29.88 0.18
CA THR A 158 -2.07 -30.83 -0.55
C THR A 158 -2.84 -30.17 -1.68
N TYR A 159 -2.77 -28.84 -1.80
CA TYR A 159 -3.13 -28.14 -3.03
C TYR A 159 -2.40 -28.80 -4.21
N GLU A 160 -3.07 -29.03 -5.35
CA GLU A 160 -2.50 -29.75 -6.51
C GLU A 160 -2.28 -28.82 -7.72
N GLY A 161 -2.39 -27.51 -7.52
CA GLY A 161 -2.25 -26.55 -8.61
C GLY A 161 -3.57 -26.20 -9.27
N SER A 162 -3.55 -25.17 -10.11
CA SER A 162 -4.66 -24.86 -11.00
C SER A 162 -4.51 -25.67 -12.27
N ILE A 163 -5.52 -26.48 -12.60
CA ILE A 163 -5.53 -27.31 -13.81
C ILE A 163 -5.99 -26.46 -15.00
N GLY A 164 -5.18 -26.44 -16.05
CA GLY A 164 -5.43 -25.79 -17.33
C GLY A 164 -6.49 -26.50 -18.16
N HIS A 165 -6.93 -25.87 -19.26
CA HIS A 165 -7.89 -26.48 -20.19
C HIS A 165 -7.35 -27.72 -20.91
N ASP A 166 -6.03 -27.86 -20.98
CA ASP A 166 -5.29 -29.01 -21.51
C ASP A 166 -5.06 -30.12 -20.47
N GLY A 167 -5.48 -29.89 -19.21
CA GLY A 167 -5.25 -30.81 -18.10
C GLY A 167 -3.87 -30.68 -17.46
N GLU A 168 -3.04 -29.71 -17.87
CA GLU A 168 -1.73 -29.46 -17.26
C GLU A 168 -1.83 -28.56 -16.03
N VAL A 169 -0.92 -28.74 -15.08
CA VAL A 169 -0.84 -27.86 -13.90
C VAL A 169 -0.17 -26.54 -14.29
N LEU A 170 -0.89 -25.43 -14.15
CA LEU A 170 -0.44 -24.12 -14.60
C LEU A 170 0.53 -23.42 -13.64
N ASP A 171 0.44 -23.75 -12.35
CA ASP A 171 1.21 -23.06 -11.31
C ASP A 171 2.11 -24.08 -10.61
N THR A 172 3.29 -24.32 -11.17
CA THR A 172 4.22 -25.38 -10.75
C THR A 172 5.23 -24.95 -9.69
N GLY A 173 4.95 -23.90 -8.92
CA GLY A 173 5.86 -23.35 -7.91
C GLY A 173 5.82 -24.04 -6.54
N ASP A 174 6.77 -23.65 -5.67
CA ASP A 174 6.72 -23.95 -4.24
C ASP A 174 5.52 -23.24 -3.62
N TRP A 175 4.46 -24.00 -3.33
CA TRP A 175 3.27 -23.46 -2.69
C TRP A 175 3.48 -23.34 -1.19
N HIS A 176 3.13 -22.19 -0.64
CA HIS A 176 2.97 -22.02 0.80
C HIS A 176 1.50 -22.15 1.14
N CYS A 177 1.17 -23.11 2.00
CA CYS A 177 -0.19 -23.38 2.45
C CYS A 177 -0.21 -23.28 3.98
N PRO A 178 -1.25 -22.69 4.58
CA PRO A 178 -1.40 -22.74 6.02
C PRO A 178 -1.81 -24.16 6.45
N LYS A 179 -1.37 -24.56 7.63
CA LYS A 179 -1.61 -25.88 8.21
C LYS A 179 -3.09 -26.24 8.33
N ASP A 180 -3.94 -25.26 8.61
CA ASP A 180 -5.39 -25.45 8.78
C ASP A 180 -6.11 -25.59 7.44
N TYR A 181 -5.48 -25.15 6.34
CA TYR A 181 -6.03 -25.20 4.98
C TYR A 181 -4.94 -25.64 3.98
N PRO A 182 -4.44 -26.89 4.09
CA PRO A 182 -3.31 -27.36 3.28
C PRO A 182 -3.67 -27.52 1.80
N ASP A 183 -4.98 -27.60 1.49
CA ASP A 183 -5.53 -27.67 0.13
C ASP A 183 -5.59 -26.31 -0.56
N TYR A 184 -5.19 -25.23 0.11
CA TYR A 184 -5.22 -23.87 -0.42
C TYR A 184 -3.85 -23.21 -0.33
N LYS A 185 -3.44 -22.54 -1.41
CA LYS A 185 -2.38 -21.53 -1.34
C LYS A 185 -2.73 -20.47 -0.31
N ILE A 186 -1.73 -19.95 0.39
CA ILE A 186 -1.91 -18.96 1.46
C ILE A 186 -2.70 -17.72 1.01
N THR A 187 -2.48 -17.26 -0.23
CA THR A 187 -3.21 -16.13 -0.83
C THR A 187 -4.71 -16.40 -0.99
N TRP A 188 -5.12 -17.66 -1.12
CA TRP A 188 -6.52 -18.08 -1.21
C TRP A 188 -7.06 -18.48 0.16
N ALA A 189 -6.25 -19.13 0.97
CA ALA A 189 -6.58 -19.57 2.32
C ALA A 189 -6.91 -18.40 3.26
N ARG A 190 -6.48 -17.17 2.94
CA ARG A 190 -6.86 -15.98 3.70
C ARG A 190 -8.38 -15.84 3.87
N PHE A 191 -9.19 -16.20 2.86
CA PHE A 191 -10.65 -16.05 2.94
C PHE A 191 -11.31 -17.01 3.93
N PRO A 192 -11.08 -18.34 3.88
CA PRO A 192 -11.61 -19.23 4.91
C PRO A 192 -11.01 -18.93 6.30
N LEU A 193 -9.74 -18.50 6.38
CA LEU A 193 -9.15 -18.03 7.64
C LEU A 193 -9.91 -16.82 8.21
N TYR A 194 -10.18 -15.80 7.41
CA TYR A 194 -10.95 -14.61 7.83
C TYR A 194 -12.34 -14.99 8.32
N LYS A 195 -13.02 -15.92 7.64
CA LYS A 195 -14.30 -16.47 8.09
C LYS A 195 -14.20 -17.07 9.49
N ASP A 196 -13.19 -17.90 9.75
CA ASP A 196 -13.00 -18.51 11.07
C ASP A 196 -12.68 -17.47 12.15
N TRP A 197 -11.91 -16.45 11.80
CA TRP A 197 -11.56 -15.38 12.74
C TRP A 197 -12.75 -14.53 13.12
N LEU A 198 -13.63 -14.22 12.15
CA LEU A 198 -14.91 -13.54 12.38
C LEU A 198 -15.84 -14.40 13.23
N ASN A 199 -15.94 -15.70 12.95
CA ASN A 199 -16.71 -16.63 13.81
C ASN A 199 -16.20 -16.65 15.26
N GLY A 200 -14.89 -16.42 15.45
CA GLY A 200 -14.24 -16.28 16.75
C GLY A 200 -14.33 -14.89 17.38
N CYS A 201 -15.03 -13.92 16.76
CA CYS A 201 -15.20 -12.56 17.25
C CYS A 201 -16.69 -12.22 17.44
N PRO A 202 -17.30 -12.56 18.60
CA PRO A 202 -18.73 -12.33 18.83
C PRO A 202 -19.15 -10.85 18.83
N SER A 203 -18.21 -9.93 19.03
CA SER A 203 -18.45 -8.48 18.97
C SER A 203 -18.29 -7.89 17.57
N CYS A 204 -17.75 -8.65 16.62
CA CYS A 204 -17.61 -8.22 15.22
C CYS A 204 -18.95 -8.41 14.48
N THR A 205 -19.96 -7.59 14.81
CA THR A 205 -21.35 -7.79 14.34
C THR A 205 -21.73 -6.93 13.15
N ASP A 206 -20.94 -5.91 12.82
CA ASP A 206 -21.27 -4.92 11.80
C ASP A 206 -20.37 -5.07 10.55
N GLY A 207 -19.84 -3.97 10.01
CA GLY A 207 -19.06 -3.95 8.77
C GLY A 207 -17.71 -4.68 8.88
N VAL A 208 -17.24 -5.22 7.76
CA VAL A 208 -16.01 -6.01 7.70
C VAL A 208 -15.16 -5.57 6.51
N ILE A 209 -13.92 -5.13 6.76
CA ILE A 209 -12.92 -4.88 5.73
C ILE A 209 -11.92 -6.02 5.72
N LEU A 210 -11.73 -6.65 4.58
CA LEU A 210 -10.66 -7.61 4.30
C LEU A 210 -9.63 -6.88 3.45
N THR A 211 -8.37 -6.75 3.82
CA THR A 211 -7.39 -5.95 3.06
C THR A 211 -5.99 -6.56 3.03
N ASP A 212 -5.16 -6.19 2.04
CA ASP A 212 -3.72 -6.50 2.07
C ASP A 212 -3.03 -5.46 2.98
N VAL A 213 -2.32 -5.97 3.97
CA VAL A 213 -1.67 -5.14 4.99
C VAL A 213 -0.54 -4.29 4.40
N ARG A 214 0.04 -4.68 3.27
CA ARG A 214 1.17 -3.97 2.66
C ARG A 214 0.74 -2.75 1.84
N ASP A 215 -0.46 -2.79 1.27
CA ASP A 215 -0.89 -1.84 0.23
C ASP A 215 -2.00 -0.91 0.72
N ALA A 216 -2.28 -0.90 2.03
CA ALA A 216 -3.33 -0.08 2.64
C ALA A 216 -2.77 0.94 3.62
N TYR A 217 -3.29 2.17 3.52
CA TYR A 217 -3.03 3.27 4.43
C TYR A 217 -4.32 4.03 4.70
N PHE A 218 -4.66 4.23 5.97
CA PHE A 218 -5.95 4.81 6.35
C PHE A 218 -5.82 6.30 6.68
N GLN A 219 -6.67 7.10 6.04
CA GLN A 219 -6.74 8.56 6.27
C GLN A 219 -7.96 8.99 7.09
N ARG A 220 -8.91 8.07 7.31
CA ARG A 220 -10.12 8.25 8.12
C ARG A 220 -10.62 6.89 8.62
N ASP A 221 -11.47 6.89 9.65
CA ASP A 221 -12.27 5.70 10.02
C ASP A 221 -12.94 5.17 8.74
N PRO A 222 -12.63 3.92 8.35
CA PRO A 222 -13.08 3.40 7.07
C PRO A 222 -14.57 3.08 7.03
N PHE A 223 -15.25 3.00 8.18
CA PHE A 223 -16.69 2.78 8.27
C PHE A 223 -17.50 4.07 8.45
N ALA A 224 -16.85 5.20 8.72
CA ALA A 224 -17.52 6.46 9.04
C ALA A 224 -18.57 6.88 8.00
N THR A 225 -18.29 6.70 6.70
CA THR A 225 -19.26 7.03 5.65
C THR A 225 -20.45 6.07 5.64
N ALA A 226 -20.24 4.78 5.81
CA ALA A 226 -21.33 3.81 5.84
C ALA A 226 -22.27 4.05 7.02
N VAL A 227 -21.70 4.36 8.20
CA VAL A 227 -22.43 4.80 9.40
C VAL A 227 -23.20 6.08 9.13
N GLN A 228 -22.54 7.12 8.61
CA GLN A 228 -23.16 8.43 8.35
C GLN A 228 -24.33 8.35 7.35
N LEU A 229 -24.19 7.51 6.33
CA LEU A 229 -25.20 7.33 5.28
C LEU A 229 -26.22 6.24 5.60
N GLN A 230 -26.15 5.61 6.77
CA GLN A 230 -27.01 4.50 7.18
C GLN A 230 -27.12 3.40 6.11
N MET A 231 -25.97 3.04 5.51
CA MET A 231 -25.94 2.06 4.43
C MET A 231 -26.28 0.68 4.98
N GLN A 232 -27.26 0.00 4.37
CA GLN A 232 -27.59 -1.38 4.72
C GLN A 232 -26.81 -2.34 3.83
N HIS A 233 -25.87 -3.08 4.43
CA HIS A 233 -25.08 -4.14 3.79
C HIS A 233 -24.44 -3.76 2.44
N PRO A 234 -23.76 -2.60 2.32
CA PRO A 234 -23.03 -2.31 1.09
C PRO A 234 -21.88 -3.30 0.94
N LEU A 235 -21.80 -3.96 -0.21
CA LEU A 235 -20.54 -4.56 -0.65
C LEU A 235 -19.76 -3.47 -1.39
N MET A 236 -18.63 -3.06 -0.83
CA MET A 236 -17.73 -2.11 -1.47
C MET A 236 -16.48 -2.84 -1.93
N VAL A 237 -16.12 -2.56 -3.17
CA VAL A 237 -14.96 -3.13 -3.85
C VAL A 237 -14.12 -1.96 -4.32
N PHE A 238 -12.81 -2.03 -4.09
CA PHE A 238 -11.89 -0.95 -4.44
C PHE A 238 -11.16 -1.29 -5.74
N GLU A 239 -11.03 -0.29 -6.61
CA GLU A 239 -10.34 -0.39 -7.90
C GLU A 239 -8.91 0.10 -7.76
N GLU A 240 -7.96 -0.70 -8.23
CA GLU A 240 -6.60 -0.23 -8.46
C GLU A 240 -6.57 0.56 -9.76
N ILE A 241 -6.15 1.82 -9.70
CA ILE A 241 -6.01 2.68 -10.87
C ILE A 241 -4.68 2.36 -11.57
N TYR A 242 -4.60 1.16 -12.14
CA TYR A 242 -3.52 0.77 -13.05
C TYR A 242 -4.13 0.31 -14.37
N PRO A 243 -4.06 1.11 -15.44
CA PRO A 243 -4.72 0.81 -16.71
C PRO A 243 -4.16 -0.43 -17.43
N GLU A 244 -3.02 -0.96 -16.96
CA GLU A 244 -2.39 -2.18 -17.47
C GLU A 244 -2.79 -3.43 -16.69
N LEU A 245 -3.47 -3.27 -15.54
CA LEU A 245 -3.95 -4.37 -14.70
C LEU A 245 -5.42 -4.65 -15.00
N ASP A 246 -5.67 -5.73 -15.72
CA ASP A 246 -7.00 -6.22 -16.06
C ASP A 246 -7.25 -7.62 -15.46
N ASN A 247 -8.48 -8.08 -15.58
CA ASN A 247 -8.99 -9.32 -14.99
C ASN A 247 -8.48 -10.57 -15.69
N THR A 248 -7.60 -10.41 -16.69
CA THR A 248 -6.84 -11.52 -17.27
C THR A 248 -5.54 -11.78 -16.50
N HIS A 249 -5.08 -10.83 -15.66
CA HIS A 249 -3.81 -10.92 -14.94
C HIS A 249 -3.94 -11.49 -13.52
N TRP A 250 -5.03 -11.23 -12.78
CA TRP A 250 -5.11 -11.46 -11.32
C TRP A 250 -6.25 -12.39 -10.90
N LEU A 251 -7.45 -12.15 -11.40
CA LEU A 251 -8.40 -13.24 -11.53
C LEU A 251 -7.78 -14.10 -12.62
N THR A 252 -7.27 -15.25 -12.24
CA THR A 252 -6.84 -16.24 -13.20
C THR A 252 -8.13 -16.63 -13.94
N ASP A 253 -8.43 -15.93 -15.04
CA ASP A 253 -9.65 -16.06 -15.85
C ASP A 253 -9.93 -17.53 -16.15
N LEU A 254 -8.86 -18.30 -16.25
CA LEU A 254 -8.83 -19.72 -16.43
C LEU A 254 -9.49 -20.51 -15.25
N PRO A 255 -9.06 -20.42 -13.97
CA PRO A 255 -9.82 -20.94 -12.83
C PRO A 255 -11.28 -20.48 -12.71
N VAL A 256 -11.60 -19.21 -12.98
CA VAL A 256 -13.00 -18.74 -12.92
C VAL A 256 -13.82 -19.37 -14.03
N THR A 257 -13.30 -19.38 -15.25
CA THR A 257 -13.91 -20.02 -16.41
C THR A 257 -14.08 -21.53 -16.17
N SER A 258 -13.07 -22.20 -15.64
CA SER A 258 -13.12 -23.63 -15.31
C SER A 258 -14.18 -23.94 -14.24
N CYS A 259 -14.26 -23.13 -13.18
CA CYS A 259 -15.17 -23.37 -12.06
C CYS A 259 -16.63 -22.94 -12.34
N LYS A 260 -16.81 -21.81 -13.03
CA LYS A 260 -18.13 -21.15 -13.19
C LYS A 260 -18.64 -21.15 -14.63
N ASN A 261 -17.86 -21.66 -15.58
CA ASN A 261 -18.14 -21.54 -17.01
C ASN A 261 -18.43 -20.08 -17.41
N PHE A 262 -17.66 -19.16 -16.84
CA PHE A 262 -17.82 -17.72 -16.97
C PHE A 262 -16.46 -17.08 -17.27
N THR A 263 -16.35 -16.45 -18.44
CA THR A 263 -15.18 -15.68 -18.85
C THR A 263 -15.36 -14.24 -18.39
N VAL A 264 -14.39 -13.73 -17.62
CA VAL A 264 -14.51 -12.40 -17.00
C VAL A 264 -14.27 -11.30 -18.06
N GLY A 265 -13.55 -11.61 -19.14
CA GLY A 265 -13.24 -10.69 -20.25
C GLY A 265 -11.92 -9.94 -20.03
N ASN A 266 -11.66 -8.87 -20.78
CA ASN A 266 -10.62 -7.88 -20.46
C ASN A 266 -11.33 -6.61 -19.98
N THR A 267 -11.40 -6.45 -18.66
CA THR A 267 -11.88 -5.26 -17.98
C THR A 267 -10.87 -4.89 -16.89
N PRO A 268 -10.58 -3.59 -16.69
CA PRO A 268 -9.85 -3.14 -15.51
C PRO A 268 -10.40 -3.82 -14.26
N VAL A 269 -9.52 -4.34 -13.41
CA VAL A 269 -9.99 -5.06 -12.22
C VAL A 269 -10.17 -4.08 -11.09
N LEU A 270 -11.25 -4.33 -10.37
CA LEU A 270 -11.34 -4.15 -8.93
C LEU A 270 -10.38 -5.11 -8.21
N CYS A 271 -9.09 -5.01 -8.54
CA CYS A 271 -8.06 -5.63 -7.78
C CYS A 271 -7.87 -4.71 -6.60
N SER A 272 -8.30 -5.18 -5.44
CA SER A 272 -7.46 -4.90 -4.30
C SER A 272 -7.52 -6.14 -3.45
N GLY A 273 -6.47 -6.39 -2.69
CA GLY A 273 -6.59 -7.22 -1.51
C GLY A 273 -7.68 -6.73 -0.55
N THR A 274 -8.32 -5.57 -0.83
CA THR A 274 -9.29 -4.81 -0.06
C THR A 274 -10.74 -5.03 -0.52
N THR A 275 -11.59 -5.55 0.35
CA THR A 275 -13.04 -5.69 0.18
C THR A 275 -13.70 -5.22 1.47
N MET A 276 -14.76 -4.41 1.40
CA MET A 276 -15.48 -3.87 2.55
C MET A 276 -16.96 -4.24 2.52
#